data_AF-A0A6N3HUS7-F1
#
_entry.id   AF-A0A6N3HUS7-F1
#
_cell.length_a   1.000
_cell.length_b   1.000
_cell.length_c   1.000
_cell.angle_alpha   90.00
_cell.angle_beta   90.00
_cell.angle_gamma   90.00
#
_symmetry.space_group_name_H-M   'P 1'
#
loop_
_entity.id
_entity.type
_entity.pdbx_description
1 polymer ?
#
loop_
_entity_poly.entity_id
_entity_poly.type
_entity_poly.pdbx_seq_one_letter_code
_entity_poly.pdbx_strand_id
1 'polypeptide(L)'
;MFRDFFNAADMTSRCASLRYFFPESESWPQDEALNVEYDFNALFVGPATLLAPPYASVYLDDEPLLMGATTLSVREFLQSIGLSVTAENSVPDDHISYEIELAVMLLVHARHSPQYHEALTRFVRAHLELWLPGFIAKIKDCAKTAVIKCLAVLLTNWFDELKTRVIL
;
A
#
# COMPACT_ATOMS: atom_id res chain seq x y z
N MET A 1 5.20 1.28 9.92
CA MET A 1 4.50 2.14 8.92
C MET A 1 3.64 1.27 7.99
N PHE A 2 2.77 1.84 7.13
CA PHE A 2 1.86 1.05 6.27
C PHE A 2 2.61 0.07 5.37
N ARG A 3 3.74 0.50 4.78
CA ARG A 3 4.65 -0.37 4.01
C ARG A 3 4.96 -1.65 4.76
N ASP A 4 5.36 -1.54 6.02
CA ASP A 4 5.79 -2.71 6.82
C ASP A 4 4.62 -3.65 7.12
N PHE A 5 3.41 -3.12 7.27
CA PHE A 5 2.22 -3.95 7.47
C PHE A 5 1.91 -4.80 6.24
N PHE A 6 1.92 -4.19 5.04
CA PHE A 6 1.67 -4.91 3.79
C PHE A 6 2.84 -5.81 3.37
N ASN A 7 4.06 -5.52 3.82
CA ASN A 7 5.26 -6.30 3.51
C ASN A 7 5.67 -7.28 4.62
N ALA A 8 4.85 -7.44 5.67
CA ALA A 8 5.16 -8.32 6.79
C ALA A 8 5.18 -9.79 6.33
N ALA A 9 6.32 -10.45 6.56
CA ALA A 9 6.54 -11.85 6.15
C ALA A 9 5.86 -12.85 7.10
N ASP A 10 5.59 -12.45 8.33
CA ASP A 10 5.02 -13.30 9.38
C ASP A 10 4.17 -12.51 10.38
N MET A 11 3.49 -13.25 11.26
CA MET A 11 2.66 -12.68 12.33
C MET A 11 3.43 -11.70 13.23
N THR A 12 4.67 -12.03 13.56
CA THR A 12 5.51 -11.24 14.48
C THR A 12 5.80 -9.86 13.90
N SER A 13 6.30 -9.81 12.66
CA SER A 13 6.60 -8.57 11.94
C SER A 13 5.34 -7.74 11.68
N ARG A 14 4.20 -8.39 11.43
CA ARG A 14 2.92 -7.70 11.27
C ARG A 14 2.41 -7.09 12.56
N CYS A 15 2.42 -7.83 13.66
CA CYS A 15 2.10 -7.29 14.98
C CYS A 15 3.02 -6.13 15.34
N ALA A 16 4.32 -6.23 15.04
CA ALA A 16 5.27 -5.14 15.24
C ALA A 16 4.89 -3.89 14.41
N SER A 17 4.51 -4.06 13.15
CA SER A 17 4.07 -2.96 12.29
C SER A 17 2.80 -2.27 12.82
N LEU A 18 1.88 -3.03 13.42
CA LEU A 18 0.62 -2.52 13.97
C LEU A 18 0.83 -1.65 15.21
N ARG A 19 1.90 -1.87 15.99
CA ARG A 19 2.23 -1.02 17.15
C ARG A 19 2.47 0.44 16.78
N TYR A 20 2.87 0.71 15.53
CA TYR A 20 2.99 2.08 15.03
C TYR A 20 1.65 2.82 14.99
N PHE A 21 0.57 2.09 14.69
CA PHE A 21 -0.79 2.64 14.58
C PHE A 21 -1.56 2.54 15.90
N PHE A 22 -1.21 1.57 16.74
CA PHE A 22 -1.86 1.28 18.02
C PHE A 22 -0.81 1.26 19.15
N PRO A 23 -0.25 2.42 19.53
CA PRO A 23 0.86 2.49 20.49
C PRO A 23 0.43 2.08 21.91
N GLU A 24 -0.85 2.21 22.24
CA GLU A 24 -1.44 1.80 23.53
C GLU A 24 -1.53 0.26 23.69
N SER A 25 -1.38 -0.49 22.59
CA SER A 25 -1.37 -1.95 22.63
C SER A 25 0.04 -2.44 23.02
N GLU A 26 0.26 -2.67 24.32
CA GLU A 26 1.53 -3.18 24.86
C GLU A 26 1.91 -4.53 24.25
N SER A 27 0.92 -5.41 24.05
CA SER A 27 1.05 -6.71 23.40
C SER A 27 -0.27 -7.10 22.73
N TRP A 28 -0.18 -7.90 21.66
CA TRP A 28 -1.33 -8.50 21.01
C TRP A 28 -1.61 -9.86 21.66
N PRO A 29 -2.79 -10.09 22.25
CA PRO A 29 -3.18 -11.43 22.69
C PRO A 29 -3.06 -12.42 21.53
N GLN A 30 -2.57 -13.63 21.81
CA GLN A 30 -2.27 -14.63 20.78
C GLN A 30 -3.47 -14.90 19.86
N ASP A 31 -4.67 -15.02 20.42
CA ASP A 31 -5.89 -15.26 19.64
C ASP A 31 -6.25 -14.08 18.73
N GLU A 32 -6.01 -12.85 19.17
CA GLU A 32 -6.22 -11.65 18.36
C GLU A 32 -5.18 -11.55 17.24
N ALA A 33 -3.90 -11.79 17.55
CA ALA A 33 -2.83 -11.84 16.57
C ALA A 33 -3.11 -12.90 15.48
N LEU A 34 -3.60 -14.08 15.88
CA LEU A 34 -3.97 -15.15 14.97
C LEU A 34 -5.19 -14.79 14.10
N ASN A 35 -6.20 -14.14 14.67
CA ASN A 35 -7.35 -13.65 13.90
C ASN A 35 -6.93 -12.60 12.87
N VAL A 36 -6.00 -11.70 13.23
CA VAL A 36 -5.42 -10.71 12.31
C VAL A 36 -4.62 -11.40 11.21
N GLU A 37 -3.84 -12.44 11.52
CA GLU A 37 -3.12 -13.25 10.52
C GLU A 37 -4.08 -13.88 9.50
N TYR A 38 -5.16 -14.52 9.96
CA TYR A 38 -6.13 -15.13 9.06
C TYR A 38 -6.84 -14.11 8.17
N ASP A 39 -7.22 -12.97 8.75
CA ASP A 39 -7.86 -11.88 8.01
C ASP A 39 -6.90 -11.26 6.98
N PHE A 40 -5.64 -11.03 7.37
CA PHE A 40 -4.59 -10.56 6.49
C PHE A 40 -4.37 -11.51 5.30
N ASN A 41 -4.26 -12.82 5.55
CA ASN A 41 -4.04 -13.79 4.49
C ASN A 41 -5.23 -13.87 3.53
N ALA A 42 -6.46 -13.84 4.03
CA ALA A 42 -7.67 -13.81 3.19
C ALA A 42 -7.77 -12.54 2.33
N LEU A 43 -7.32 -11.40 2.86
CA LEU A 43 -7.34 -10.13 2.14
C LEU A 43 -6.23 -10.03 1.09
N PHE A 44 -4.99 -10.39 1.45
CA PHE A 44 -3.81 -9.93 0.71
C PHE A 44 -2.86 -11.03 0.18
N VAL A 45 -2.90 -12.26 0.71
CA VAL A 45 -1.86 -13.28 0.44
C VAL A 45 -2.38 -14.56 -0.22
N GLY A 46 -3.51 -15.10 0.25
CA GLY A 46 -4.09 -16.35 -0.24
C GLY A 46 -4.04 -17.48 0.80
N PRO A 47 -4.25 -18.75 0.40
CA PRO A 47 -4.16 -19.29 -0.96
C PRO A 47 -5.44 -19.16 -1.80
N ALA A 48 -6.56 -18.75 -1.21
CA ALA A 48 -7.79 -18.49 -1.96
C ALA A 48 -7.70 -17.18 -2.76
N THR A 49 -8.71 -16.90 -3.59
CA THR A 49 -8.85 -15.59 -4.24
C THR A 49 -8.84 -14.48 -3.19
N LEU A 50 -7.96 -13.49 -3.41
CA LEU A 50 -7.76 -12.38 -2.49
C LEU A 50 -8.99 -11.48 -2.44
N LEU A 51 -9.41 -11.12 -1.23
CA LEU A 51 -10.55 -10.22 -1.04
C LEU A 51 -10.19 -8.75 -1.33
N ALA A 52 -8.95 -8.36 -1.08
CA ALA A 52 -8.41 -7.03 -1.39
C ALA A 52 -6.98 -7.19 -1.95
N PRO A 53 -6.82 -7.62 -3.21
CA PRO A 53 -5.51 -7.78 -3.85
C PRO A 53 -4.67 -6.49 -3.69
N PRO A 54 -3.41 -6.55 -3.21
CA PRO A 54 -2.61 -5.36 -2.89
C PRO A 54 -1.77 -4.83 -4.08
N TYR A 55 -2.28 -4.97 -5.31
CA TYR A 55 -1.59 -4.62 -6.55
C TYR A 55 -2.45 -3.66 -7.39
N ALA A 56 -1.89 -2.56 -7.86
CA ALA A 56 -2.65 -1.57 -8.64
C ALA A 56 -3.22 -2.17 -9.94
N SER A 57 -2.46 -3.05 -10.61
CA SER A 57 -2.88 -3.76 -11.82
C SER A 57 -4.21 -4.49 -11.69
N VAL A 58 -4.53 -5.03 -10.51
CA VAL A 58 -5.81 -5.74 -10.29
C VAL A 58 -7.03 -4.79 -10.34
N TYR A 59 -6.82 -3.49 -10.19
CA TYR A 59 -7.87 -2.47 -10.24
C TYR A 59 -7.86 -1.67 -11.56
N LEU A 60 -6.71 -1.64 -12.24
CA LEU A 60 -6.48 -0.74 -13.38
C LEU A 60 -6.35 -1.46 -14.72
N ASP A 61 -5.88 -2.71 -14.74
CA ASP A 61 -5.75 -3.48 -15.97
C ASP A 61 -7.05 -4.26 -16.26
N ASP A 62 -7.44 -4.31 -17.53
CA ASP A 62 -8.60 -5.09 -17.98
C ASP A 62 -8.37 -6.61 -17.88
N GLU A 63 -7.10 -7.04 -17.94
CA GLU A 63 -6.69 -8.44 -17.94
C GLU A 63 -5.69 -8.72 -16.80
N PRO A 64 -5.88 -9.77 -15.99
CA PRO A 64 -5.00 -10.09 -14.87
C PRO A 64 -3.72 -10.78 -15.36
N LEU A 65 -2.80 -10.01 -15.96
CA LEU A 65 -1.48 -10.49 -16.37
C LEU A 65 -0.42 -10.16 -15.32
N LEU A 66 0.47 -11.13 -15.05
CA LEU A 66 1.65 -10.89 -14.22
C LEU A 66 2.59 -9.93 -14.97
N MET A 67 3.02 -8.85 -14.31
CA MET A 67 3.76 -7.73 -14.95
C MET A 67 2.96 -7.07 -16.07
N GLY A 68 1.68 -6.78 -15.80
CA GLY A 68 0.77 -6.09 -16.71
C GLY A 68 1.17 -4.64 -17.01
N ALA A 69 0.33 -3.96 -17.79
CA ALA A 69 0.59 -2.61 -18.26
C ALA A 69 0.80 -1.63 -17.09
N THR A 70 -0.01 -1.77 -16.02
CA THR A 70 0.13 -0.95 -14.82
C THR A 70 1.47 -1.19 -14.12
N THR A 71 1.89 -2.44 -13.93
CA THR A 71 3.18 -2.76 -13.29
C THR A 71 4.35 -2.18 -14.08
N LEU A 72 4.34 -2.28 -15.40
CA LEU A 72 5.37 -1.71 -16.27
C LEU A 72 5.38 -0.18 -16.21
N SER A 73 4.21 0.47 -16.18
CA SER A 73 4.09 1.92 -16.02
C SER A 73 4.72 2.40 -14.70
N VAL A 74 4.51 1.67 -13.59
CA VAL A 74 5.15 1.99 -12.30
C VAL A 74 6.67 1.84 -12.39
N ARG A 75 7.17 0.80 -13.05
CA ARG A 75 8.60 0.60 -13.30
C ARG A 75 9.21 1.75 -14.10
N GLU A 76 8.56 2.17 -15.19
CA GLU A 76 9.00 3.29 -16.02
C GLU A 76 8.98 4.60 -15.23
N PHE A 77 7.98 4.81 -14.37
CA PHE A 77 7.92 5.97 -13.49
C PHE A 77 9.14 6.01 -12.54
N LEU A 78 9.44 4.89 -11.86
CA LEU A 78 10.61 4.78 -10.98
C LEU A 78 11.91 5.08 -11.73
N GLN A 79 12.09 4.48 -12.91
CA GLN A 79 13.27 4.70 -13.75
C GLN A 79 13.40 6.17 -14.17
N SER A 80 12.29 6.84 -14.48
CA SER A 80 12.29 8.27 -14.88
C SER A 80 12.80 9.22 -13.80
N ILE A 81 12.78 8.80 -12.53
CA ILE A 81 13.30 9.55 -11.38
C ILE A 81 14.59 8.92 -10.81
N GLY A 82 15.21 8.00 -11.54
CA GLY A 82 16.48 7.38 -11.17
C GLY A 82 16.39 6.30 -10.09
N LEU A 83 15.20 5.70 -9.91
CA LEU A 83 14.96 4.65 -8.93
C LEU A 83 14.67 3.29 -9.59
N SER A 84 14.89 2.23 -8.83
CA SER A 84 14.55 0.85 -9.19
C SER A 84 14.25 0.06 -7.92
N VAL A 85 13.42 -0.98 -8.03
CA VAL A 85 13.19 -1.93 -6.95
C VAL A 85 14.34 -2.94 -6.94
N THR A 86 15.05 -3.06 -5.81
CA THR A 86 16.26 -3.90 -5.70
C THR A 86 15.97 -5.40 -5.76
N ALA A 87 14.73 -5.81 -5.51
CA ALA A 87 14.26 -7.19 -5.59
C ALA A 87 13.51 -7.45 -6.90
N GLU A 88 14.15 -7.17 -8.03
CA GLU A 88 13.59 -7.48 -9.36
C GLU A 88 13.08 -8.95 -9.35
N ASN A 89 11.76 -9.11 -9.50
CA ASN A 89 11.03 -10.37 -9.74
C ASN A 89 10.45 -11.17 -8.55
N SER A 90 10.49 -10.69 -7.29
CA SER A 90 9.76 -11.40 -6.21
C SER A 90 8.37 -10.83 -5.92
N VAL A 91 8.20 -9.52 -6.06
CA VAL A 91 6.93 -8.80 -5.87
C VAL A 91 6.78 -7.79 -7.02
N PRO A 92 5.61 -7.73 -7.68
CA PRO A 92 5.30 -6.70 -8.68
C PRO A 92 5.55 -5.26 -8.18
N ASP A 93 6.07 -4.40 -9.06
CA ASP A 93 6.44 -3.01 -8.73
C ASP A 93 5.22 -2.16 -8.31
N ASP A 94 4.02 -2.56 -8.72
CA ASP A 94 2.72 -1.95 -8.38
C ASP A 94 2.11 -2.47 -7.07
N HIS A 95 2.89 -3.18 -6.25
CA HIS A 95 2.44 -3.56 -4.92
C HIS A 95 2.34 -2.34 -3.99
N ILE A 96 1.26 -2.28 -3.19
CA ILE A 96 0.96 -1.14 -2.31
C ILE A 96 2.13 -0.74 -1.40
N SER A 97 2.94 -1.70 -0.93
CA SER A 97 4.06 -1.39 -0.04
C SER A 97 5.11 -0.51 -0.74
N TYR A 98 5.43 -0.81 -2.01
CA TYR A 98 6.36 -0.02 -2.82
C TYR A 98 5.78 1.32 -3.21
N GLU A 99 4.49 1.37 -3.55
CA GLU A 99 3.83 2.63 -3.90
C GLU A 99 3.74 3.60 -2.71
N ILE A 100 3.48 3.09 -1.50
CA ILE A 100 3.51 3.89 -0.27
C ILE A 100 4.92 4.41 0.02
N GLU A 101 5.94 3.56 -0.14
CA GLU A 101 7.34 3.96 0.05
C GLU A 101 7.75 5.06 -0.94
N LEU A 102 7.38 4.90 -2.21
CA LEU A 102 7.58 5.89 -3.26
C LEU A 102 6.88 7.21 -2.90
N ALA A 103 5.60 7.18 -2.52
CA ALA A 103 4.85 8.37 -2.15
C ALA A 103 5.49 9.13 -0.97
N VAL A 104 5.93 8.41 0.07
CA VAL A 104 6.61 9.01 1.22
C VAL A 104 7.93 9.64 0.82
N MET A 105 8.74 8.96 0.00
CA MET A 105 10.01 9.49 -0.49
C MET A 105 9.80 10.75 -1.34
N LEU A 106 8.88 10.70 -2.31
CA LEU A 106 8.53 11.86 -3.13
C LEU A 106 8.06 13.04 -2.27
N LEU A 107 7.22 12.80 -1.25
CA LEU A 107 6.74 13.84 -0.33
C LEU A 107 7.88 14.49 0.47
N VAL A 108 8.83 13.71 0.97
CA VAL A 108 9.98 14.23 1.72
C VAL A 108 10.82 15.17 0.85
N HIS A 109 11.07 14.78 -0.40
CA HIS A 109 11.90 15.54 -1.35
C HIS A 109 11.17 16.69 -2.05
N ALA A 110 9.85 16.63 -2.19
CA ALA A 110 9.03 17.69 -2.81
C ALA A 110 9.18 19.06 -2.12
N ARG A 111 9.51 19.07 -0.82
CA ARG A 111 9.79 20.30 -0.05
C ARG A 111 11.06 21.03 -0.47
N HIS A 112 11.95 20.35 -1.19
CA HIS A 112 13.29 20.83 -1.51
C HIS A 112 13.54 20.94 -3.02
N SER A 113 12.66 20.40 -3.85
CA SER A 113 12.84 20.40 -5.30
C SER A 113 11.49 20.36 -6.04
N PRO A 114 11.22 21.32 -6.94
CA PRO A 114 10.02 21.35 -7.76
C PRO A 114 9.82 20.09 -8.61
N GLN A 115 10.91 19.46 -9.07
CA GLN A 115 10.86 18.23 -9.86
C GLN A 115 10.23 17.08 -9.06
N TYR A 116 10.55 16.96 -7.77
CA TYR A 116 9.95 15.94 -6.90
C TYR A 116 8.49 16.26 -6.56
N HIS A 117 8.14 17.55 -6.47
CA HIS A 117 6.75 17.95 -6.30
C HIS A 117 5.90 17.64 -7.54
N GLU A 118 6.42 17.86 -8.74
CA GLU A 118 5.77 17.46 -10.00
C GLU A 118 5.63 15.93 -10.09
N ALA A 119 6.69 15.19 -9.77
CA ALA A 119 6.66 13.72 -9.74
C ALA A 119 5.63 13.21 -8.71
N LEU A 120 5.58 13.79 -7.52
CA LEU A 120 4.56 13.48 -6.50
C LEU A 120 3.14 13.76 -7.03
N THR A 121 2.94 14.93 -7.64
CA THR A 121 1.63 15.32 -8.19
C THR A 121 1.17 14.36 -9.28
N ARG A 122 2.07 13.99 -10.20
CA ARG A 122 1.78 12.99 -11.25
C ARG A 122 1.46 11.63 -10.63
N PHE A 123 2.27 11.16 -9.68
CA PHE A 123 2.08 9.85 -9.05
C PHE A 123 0.76 9.78 -8.26
N VAL A 124 0.42 10.82 -7.51
CA VAL A 124 -0.84 10.84 -6.74
C VAL A 124 -2.04 10.89 -7.67
N ARG A 125 -2.08 11.86 -8.60
CA ARG A 125 -3.29 12.16 -9.39
C ARG A 125 -3.51 11.23 -10.57
N ALA A 126 -2.43 10.78 -11.22
CA ALA A 126 -2.52 9.95 -12.42
C ALA A 126 -2.35 8.45 -12.12
N HIS A 127 -2.05 8.07 -10.88
CA HIS A 127 -1.87 6.66 -10.50
C HIS A 127 -2.61 6.29 -9.22
N LEU A 128 -2.20 6.81 -8.05
CA LEU A 128 -2.80 6.39 -6.76
C LEU A 128 -4.30 6.67 -6.68
N GLU A 129 -4.77 7.83 -7.15
CA GLU A 129 -6.20 8.19 -7.15
C GLU A 129 -7.07 7.22 -7.95
N LEU A 130 -6.49 6.50 -8.92
CA LEU A 130 -7.25 5.59 -9.78
C LEU A 130 -7.59 4.26 -9.11
N TRP A 131 -6.80 3.82 -8.12
CA TRP A 131 -6.93 2.47 -7.56
C TRP A 131 -6.99 2.40 -6.03
N LEU A 132 -6.25 3.26 -5.34
CA LEU A 132 -6.13 3.22 -3.89
C LEU A 132 -7.49 3.37 -3.17
N PRO A 133 -8.43 4.24 -3.62
CA PRO A 133 -9.78 4.27 -3.04
C PRO A 133 -10.53 2.94 -3.15
N GLY A 134 -10.41 2.26 -4.30
CA GLY A 134 -11.03 0.95 -4.53
C GLY A 134 -10.43 -0.15 -3.66
N PHE A 135 -9.10 -0.16 -3.51
CA PHE A 135 -8.40 -1.07 -2.59
C PHE A 135 -8.85 -0.85 -1.14
N ILE A 136 -8.86 0.40 -0.66
CA ILE A 136 -9.29 0.75 0.70
C ILE A 136 -10.74 0.34 0.94
N ALA A 137 -11.64 0.55 -0.03
CA ALA A 137 -13.03 0.14 0.07
C ALA A 137 -13.17 -1.38 0.27
N LYS A 138 -12.44 -2.18 -0.52
CA LYS A 138 -12.42 -3.64 -0.35
C LYS A 138 -11.94 -4.05 1.05
N ILE A 139 -10.92 -3.39 1.61
CA ILE A 139 -10.49 -3.69 2.98
C ILE A 139 -11.61 -3.38 3.98
N LYS A 140 -12.26 -2.21 3.87
CA LYS A 140 -13.36 -1.83 4.79
C LYS A 140 -14.53 -2.82 4.73
N ASP A 141 -14.85 -3.29 3.54
CA ASP A 141 -16.00 -4.17 3.30
C ASP A 141 -15.71 -5.63 3.68
N CYS A 142 -14.50 -6.11 3.43
CA CYS A 142 -14.16 -7.53 3.56
C CYS A 142 -13.39 -7.90 4.84
N ALA A 143 -12.71 -6.95 5.50
CA ALA A 143 -11.97 -7.25 6.71
C ALA A 143 -12.91 -7.73 7.84
N LYS A 144 -12.44 -8.70 8.62
CA LYS A 144 -13.18 -9.28 9.75
C LYS A 144 -12.72 -8.72 11.09
N THR A 145 -11.48 -8.27 11.19
CA THR A 145 -10.89 -7.74 12.41
C THR A 145 -11.04 -6.22 12.51
N ALA A 146 -11.31 -5.72 13.72
CA ALA A 146 -11.43 -4.29 13.97
C ALA A 146 -10.12 -3.54 13.66
N VAL A 147 -8.98 -4.19 13.89
CA VAL A 147 -7.64 -3.67 13.66
C VAL A 147 -7.41 -3.36 12.18
N ILE A 148 -7.70 -4.30 11.29
CA ILE A 148 -7.52 -4.10 9.84
C ILE A 148 -8.54 -3.09 9.30
N LYS A 149 -9.78 -3.09 9.80
CA LYS A 149 -10.76 -2.03 9.47
C LYS A 149 -10.26 -0.64 9.88
N CYS A 150 -9.71 -0.52 11.08
CA CYS A 150 -9.13 0.73 11.55
C CYS A 150 -7.92 1.14 10.70
N LEU A 151 -7.06 0.18 10.32
CA LEU A 151 -5.95 0.44 9.40
C LEU A 151 -6.43 0.98 8.05
N ALA A 152 -7.56 0.49 7.51
CA ALA A 152 -8.15 1.05 6.30
C ALA A 152 -8.65 2.49 6.47
N VAL A 153 -9.18 2.84 7.65
CA VAL A 153 -9.54 4.23 7.99
C VAL A 153 -8.29 5.10 8.07
N LEU A 154 -7.23 4.64 8.75
CA LEU A 154 -5.96 5.37 8.81
C LEU A 154 -5.34 5.56 7.43
N LEU A 155 -5.41 4.54 6.56
CA LEU A 155 -4.93 4.63 5.18
C LEU A 155 -5.75 5.62 4.35
N THR A 156 -7.06 5.70 4.59
CA THR A 156 -7.93 6.75 4.00
C THR A 156 -7.45 8.14 4.41
N ASN A 157 -7.25 8.36 5.71
CA ASN A 157 -6.83 9.65 6.24
C ASN A 157 -5.45 10.05 5.72
N TRP A 158 -4.51 9.11 5.68
CA TRP A 158 -3.19 9.34 5.10
C TRP A 158 -3.28 9.74 3.62
N PHE A 159 -4.13 9.06 2.84
CA PHE A 159 -4.30 9.38 1.43
C PHE A 159 -4.99 10.72 1.20
N ASP A 160 -6.00 11.05 2.02
CA ASP A 160 -6.65 12.35 1.98
C ASP A 160 -5.66 13.48 2.32
N GLU A 161 -4.82 13.31 3.34
CA GLU A 161 -3.74 14.26 3.62
C GLU A 161 -2.78 14.36 2.43
N LEU A 162 -2.35 13.24 1.85
CA LEU A 162 -1.45 13.22 0.70
C LEU A 162 -2.00 14.03 -0.48
N LYS A 163 -3.30 13.91 -0.77
CA LYS A 163 -3.96 14.70 -1.82
C LYS A 163 -3.89 16.21 -1.55
N THR A 164 -4.00 16.66 -0.30
CA THR A 164 -3.85 18.09 0.02
C THR A 164 -2.45 18.64 -0.30
N ARG A 165 -1.43 17.78 -0.39
CA ARG A 165 -0.04 18.18 -0.70
C ARG A 165 0.22 18.34 -2.20
N VAL A 166 -0.72 17.94 -3.06
CA VAL A 166 -0.60 18.02 -4.54
C VAL A 166 -1.69 18.88 -5.18
N ILE A 167 -2.53 19.53 -4.37
CA ILE A 167 -3.47 20.55 -4.82
C ILE A 167 -2.74 21.89 -4.79
N LEU A 168 -2.61 22.51 -5.97
CA LEU A 168 -2.22 23.91 -6.14
C LEU A 168 -3.42 24.82 -5.86
#